data_AF-A0A354BVC7-F1
#
_entry.id   AF-A0A354BVC7-F1
#
_cell.length_a   1.000
_cell.length_b   1.000
_cell.length_c   1.000
_cell.angle_alpha   90.00
_cell.angle_beta   90.00
_cell.angle_gamma   90.00
#
_symmetry.space_group_name_H-M   'P 1'
#
loop_
_entity.id
_entity.type
_entity.pdbx_description
1 polymer ?
#
loop_
_entity_poly.entity_id
_entity_poly.type
_entity_poly.pdbx_seq_one_letter_code
_entity_poly.pdbx_strand_id
1 'polypeptide(L)'
;MGVERIFFNIPQGANKTNIIYSEKSFIYLVKLLTAFYMKKVLILGAGMVVKPIVEYLLEHKIPLTIASPMKQRADAMIKGDSLGSSVNWSMDDPEVLDNLVAGHDIVVSLLPYIYHAEVAKVCLKHKRSLVTTSYVQPEMKALNEAAKSAGVLFLNEMGLDPGLDHMTAMKIIDYVHLKGGKVEEFYSL
;
A
#
# COMPACT_ATOMS: atom_id res chain seq x y z
N MET A 1 -25.22 -4.13 -36.06
CA MET A 1 -23.83 -4.41 -35.64
C MET A 1 -23.02 -3.14 -35.88
N GLY A 2 -22.95 -2.28 -34.86
CA GLY A 2 -22.19 -1.03 -34.91
C GLY A 2 -20.75 -1.29 -34.47
N VAL A 3 -19.79 -0.96 -35.32
CA VAL A 3 -18.36 -0.97 -34.94
C VAL A 3 -18.05 0.43 -34.44
N GLU A 4 -18.09 0.63 -33.12
CA GLU A 4 -17.64 1.89 -32.52
C GLU A 4 -16.12 1.99 -32.59
N ARG A 5 -15.61 3.05 -33.24
CA ARG A 5 -14.18 3.39 -33.24
C ARG A 5 -13.93 4.33 -32.08
N ILE A 6 -13.32 3.81 -31.00
CA ILE A 6 -12.91 4.63 -29.87
C ILE A 6 -11.40 4.87 -29.99
N PHE A 7 -11.01 6.14 -30.01
CA PHE A 7 -9.60 6.55 -30.07
C PHE A 7 -9.03 6.70 -28.66
N PHE A 8 -8.00 5.93 -28.33
CA PHE A 8 -7.17 6.20 -27.16
C PHE A 8 -6.06 7.17 -27.53
N ASN A 9 -5.81 8.17 -26.67
CA ASN A 9 -4.73 9.12 -26.85
C ASN A 9 -3.42 8.45 -26.40
N ILE A 10 -2.69 7.86 -27.35
CA ILE A 10 -1.39 7.21 -27.11
C ILE A 10 -0.33 8.33 -26.94
N PRO A 11 0.57 8.25 -25.94
CA PRO A 11 1.61 9.26 -25.75
C PRO A 11 2.45 9.47 -27.02
N GLN A 12 2.80 10.73 -27.29
CA GLN A 12 3.46 11.21 -28.50
C GLN A 12 4.73 10.40 -28.80
N GLY A 13 4.72 9.66 -29.92
CA GLY A 13 5.86 8.86 -30.40
C GLY A 13 5.49 7.50 -31.01
N ALA A 14 4.29 6.98 -30.77
CA ALA A 14 3.83 5.74 -31.39
C ALA A 14 3.12 6.01 -32.73
N ASN A 15 3.52 5.29 -33.79
CA ASN A 15 2.85 5.30 -35.08
C ASN A 15 1.35 5.02 -34.90
N LYS A 16 0.48 5.90 -35.45
CA LYS A 16 -0.98 5.73 -35.44
C LYS A 16 -1.39 4.59 -36.36
N THR A 17 -1.17 3.36 -35.92
CA THR A 17 -1.75 2.17 -36.56
C THR A 17 -3.16 2.02 -36.01
N ASN A 18 -4.17 2.15 -36.88
CA ASN A 18 -5.57 1.90 -36.51
C ASN A 18 -5.76 0.40 -36.23
N ILE A 19 -5.62 -0.02 -34.98
CA ILE A 19 -5.91 -1.40 -34.57
C ILE A 19 -7.39 -1.47 -34.22
N ILE A 20 -8.17 -2.21 -35.03
CA ILE A 20 -9.58 -2.48 -34.76
C ILE A 20 -9.66 -3.73 -33.88
N TYR A 21 -9.99 -3.57 -32.60
CA TYR A 21 -10.24 -4.70 -31.70
C TYR A 21 -11.71 -5.09 -31.74
N SER A 22 -12.01 -6.39 -31.72
CA SER A 22 -13.37 -6.85 -31.41
C SER A 22 -13.71 -6.55 -29.94
N GLU A 23 -14.99 -6.41 -29.60
CA GLU A 23 -15.45 -6.23 -28.20
C GLU A 23 -14.84 -7.28 -27.25
N LYS A 24 -14.77 -8.55 -27.69
CA LYS A 24 -14.15 -9.64 -26.93
C LYS A 24 -12.64 -9.44 -26.74
N SER A 25 -11.95 -8.98 -27.79
CA SER A 25 -10.51 -8.71 -27.73
C SER A 25 -10.18 -7.53 -26.83
N PHE A 26 -11.03 -6.49 -26.82
CA PHE A 26 -10.88 -5.34 -25.94
C PHE A 26 -11.12 -5.71 -24.48
N ILE A 27 -12.18 -6.47 -24.17
CA ILE A 27 -12.42 -6.99 -22.81
C ILE A 27 -11.25 -7.84 -22.33
N TYR A 28 -10.66 -8.65 -23.21
CA TYR A 28 -9.49 -9.46 -22.87
C TYR A 28 -8.26 -8.59 -22.60
N LEU A 29 -8.02 -7.56 -23.42
CA LEU A 29 -6.93 -6.60 -23.22
C LEU A 29 -7.11 -5.82 -21.91
N VAL A 30 -8.32 -5.35 -21.60
CA VAL A 30 -8.63 -4.69 -20.33
C VAL A 30 -8.38 -5.65 -19.18
N LYS A 31 -8.90 -6.88 -19.22
CA LYS A 31 -8.60 -7.89 -18.17
C LYS A 31 -7.10 -8.15 -18.03
N LEU A 32 -6.36 -8.22 -19.13
CA LEU A 32 -4.91 -8.43 -19.14
C LEU A 32 -4.18 -7.22 -18.51
N LEU A 33 -4.59 -6.00 -18.86
CA LEU A 33 -4.04 -4.76 -18.30
C LEU A 33 -4.38 -4.62 -16.82
N THR A 34 -5.62 -4.92 -16.41
CA THR A 34 -6.02 -4.90 -15.00
C THR A 34 -5.27 -5.96 -14.19
N ALA A 35 -5.10 -7.18 -14.74
CA ALA A 35 -4.28 -8.23 -14.13
C ALA A 35 -2.80 -7.81 -14.04
N PHE A 36 -2.28 -7.10 -15.05
CA PHE A 36 -0.93 -6.55 -15.06
C PHE A 36 -0.76 -5.39 -14.06
N TYR A 37 -1.83 -4.64 -13.80
CA TYR A 37 -1.86 -3.54 -12.83
C TYR A 37 -2.28 -3.96 -11.42
N MET A 38 -2.45 -5.26 -11.15
CA MET A 38 -2.74 -5.74 -9.80
C MET A 38 -1.58 -5.41 -8.87
N LYS A 39 -1.83 -4.44 -7.99
CA LYS A 39 -0.87 -4.01 -6.97
C LYS A 39 -0.60 -5.14 -5.98
N LYS A 40 0.68 -5.41 -5.72
CA LYS A 40 1.11 -6.41 -4.74
C LYS A 40 1.51 -5.75 -3.43
N VAL A 41 1.03 -6.31 -2.32
CA VAL A 41 1.30 -5.79 -0.97
C VAL A 41 2.32 -6.66 -0.25
N LEU A 42 3.38 -6.06 0.29
CA LEU A 42 4.29 -6.72 1.21
C LEU A 42 3.89 -6.34 2.65
N ILE A 43 3.64 -7.32 3.51
CA ILE A 43 3.40 -7.11 4.93
C ILE A 43 4.63 -7.59 5.71
N LEU A 44 5.27 -6.69 6.45
CA LEU A 44 6.39 -7.01 7.32
C LEU A 44 5.87 -7.25 8.73
N GLY A 45 5.98 -8.49 9.21
CA GLY A 45 5.50 -8.94 10.52
C GLY A 45 4.27 -9.85 10.45
N ALA A 46 4.16 -10.74 11.44
CA ALA A 46 3.01 -11.65 11.62
C ALA A 46 2.50 -11.66 13.08
N GLY A 47 2.52 -10.48 13.72
CA GLY A 47 2.01 -10.25 15.06
C GLY A 47 0.49 -10.25 15.16
N MET A 48 -0.03 -9.84 16.33
CA MET A 48 -1.46 -9.95 16.67
C MET A 48 -2.39 -9.12 15.76
N VAL A 49 -1.90 -8.01 15.22
CA VAL A 49 -2.70 -7.03 14.46
C VAL A 49 -2.74 -7.30 12.96
N VAL A 50 -2.04 -8.33 12.48
CA VAL A 50 -1.85 -8.59 11.04
C VAL A 50 -3.06 -9.28 10.40
N LYS A 51 -3.79 -10.12 11.16
CA LYS A 51 -4.87 -10.94 10.62
C LYS A 51 -5.96 -10.13 9.88
N PRO A 52 -6.48 -9.01 10.43
CA PRO A 52 -7.55 -8.26 9.77
C PRO A 52 -7.16 -7.72 8.39
N ILE A 53 -5.94 -7.19 8.24
CA ILE A 53 -5.48 -6.68 6.93
C ILE A 53 -5.26 -7.82 5.93
N VAL A 54 -4.78 -8.98 6.37
CA VAL A 54 -4.62 -10.16 5.49
C VAL A 54 -5.98 -10.62 4.97
N GLU A 55 -6.97 -10.78 5.86
CA GLU A 55 -8.32 -11.21 5.46
C GLU A 55 -8.96 -10.19 4.51
N TYR A 56 -8.83 -8.89 4.81
CA TYR A 56 -9.33 -7.81 3.96
C TYR A 56 -8.72 -7.83 2.55
N LEU A 57 -7.39 -7.92 2.45
CA LEU A 57 -6.70 -7.90 1.14
C LEU A 57 -7.06 -9.12 0.29
N LEU A 58 -7.13 -10.32 0.87
CA LEU A 58 -7.50 -11.55 0.16
C LEU A 58 -8.97 -11.55 -0.29
N GLU A 59 -9.88 -11.04 0.55
CA GLU A 59 -11.29 -10.86 0.19
C GLU A 59 -11.43 -9.95 -1.04
N HIS A 60 -10.63 -8.88 -1.11
CA HIS A 60 -10.62 -7.92 -2.20
C HIS A 60 -9.72 -8.30 -3.38
N LYS A 61 -9.21 -9.55 -3.40
CA LYS A 61 -8.35 -10.09 -4.48
C LYS A 61 -7.07 -9.29 -4.70
N ILE A 62 -6.51 -8.73 -3.63
CA ILE A 62 -5.23 -8.03 -3.62
C ILE A 62 -4.14 -9.03 -3.23
N PRO A 63 -3.16 -9.34 -4.11
CA PRO A 63 -2.08 -10.25 -3.78
C PRO A 63 -1.19 -9.70 -2.67
N LEU A 64 -0.77 -10.59 -1.77
CA LEU A 64 0.09 -10.21 -0.65
C LEU A 64 1.19 -11.23 -0.37
N THR A 65 2.29 -10.74 0.18
CA THR A 65 3.34 -11.56 0.80
C THR A 65 3.55 -11.11 2.23
N ILE A 66 3.59 -12.05 3.18
CA ILE A 66 3.92 -11.78 4.58
C ILE A 66 5.35 -12.23 4.87
N ALA A 67 6.22 -11.31 5.25
CA ALA A 67 7.59 -11.61 5.65
C ALA A 67 7.71 -11.54 7.18
N SER A 68 8.10 -12.63 7.83
CA SER A 68 8.14 -12.71 9.29
C SER A 68 9.00 -13.89 9.77
N PRO A 69 9.70 -13.80 10.91
CA PRO A 69 10.38 -14.95 11.51
C PRO A 69 9.38 -16.03 11.96
N MET A 70 8.10 -15.67 12.08
CA MET A 70 7.01 -16.53 12.53
C MET A 70 6.17 -16.98 11.33
N LYS A 71 6.83 -17.54 10.31
CA LYS A 71 6.22 -17.94 9.03
C LYS A 71 4.96 -18.80 9.21
N GLN A 72 4.94 -19.71 10.20
CA GLN A 72 3.78 -20.57 10.47
C GLN A 72 2.52 -19.76 10.83
N ARG A 73 2.66 -18.63 11.53
CA ARG A 73 1.52 -17.74 11.81
C ARG A 73 1.04 -17.04 10.54
N ALA A 74 1.97 -16.62 9.68
CA ALA A 74 1.64 -16.06 8.38
C ALA A 74 0.87 -17.07 7.51
N ASP A 75 1.37 -18.30 7.41
CA ASP A 75 0.70 -19.39 6.68
C ASP A 75 -0.73 -19.65 7.21
N ALA A 76 -0.89 -19.66 8.54
CA ALA A 76 -2.20 -19.84 9.17
C ALA A 76 -3.18 -18.69 8.88
N MET A 77 -2.68 -17.46 8.69
CA MET A 77 -3.51 -16.32 8.28
C MET A 77 -3.90 -16.40 6.80
N ILE A 78 -2.98 -16.84 5.93
CA ILE A 78 -3.20 -17.00 4.48
C ILE A 78 -4.15 -18.15 4.16
N LYS A 79 -4.15 -19.23 4.96
CA LYS A 79 -5.04 -20.40 4.79
C LYS A 79 -4.97 -21.05 3.40
N GLY A 80 -3.81 -20.98 2.75
CA GLY A 80 -3.58 -21.56 1.42
C GLY A 80 -4.21 -20.80 0.25
N ASP A 81 -4.66 -19.55 0.45
CA ASP A 81 -5.14 -18.72 -0.67
C ASP A 81 -4.03 -18.49 -1.71
N SER A 82 -4.33 -18.73 -2.98
CA SER A 82 -3.41 -18.54 -4.11
C SER A 82 -2.86 -17.12 -4.29
N LEU A 83 -3.51 -16.12 -3.69
CA LEU A 83 -3.08 -14.72 -3.72
C LEU A 83 -2.18 -14.36 -2.53
N GLY A 84 -2.00 -15.26 -1.56
CA GLY A 84 -1.16 -15.07 -0.40
C GLY A 84 0.09 -15.94 -0.44
N SER A 85 1.23 -15.37 -0.05
CA SER A 85 2.45 -16.13 0.22
C SER A 85 3.12 -15.66 1.49
N SER A 86 4.01 -16.48 2.07
CA SER A 86 4.79 -16.09 3.25
C SER A 86 6.25 -16.46 3.09
N VAL A 87 7.12 -15.68 3.73
CA VAL A 87 8.57 -15.84 3.70
C VAL A 87 9.10 -15.76 5.14
N ASN A 88 10.03 -16.66 5.48
CA ASN A 88 10.78 -16.55 6.73
C ASN A 88 11.84 -15.47 6.58
N TRP A 89 11.72 -14.38 7.34
CA TRP A 89 12.61 -13.21 7.23
C TRP A 89 12.59 -12.37 8.51
N SER A 90 13.74 -11.78 8.87
CA SER A 90 13.91 -10.77 9.92
C SER A 90 14.75 -9.59 9.40
N MET A 91 14.77 -8.48 10.13
CA MET A 91 15.57 -7.29 9.79
C MET A 91 17.08 -7.54 9.74
N ASP A 92 17.57 -8.69 10.22
CA ASP A 92 18.97 -9.07 10.14
C ASP A 92 19.43 -9.43 8.71
N ASP A 93 18.48 -9.55 7.77
CA ASP A 93 18.73 -9.82 6.36
C ASP A 93 18.26 -8.65 5.47
N PRO A 94 19.09 -7.61 5.31
CA PRO A 94 18.76 -6.42 4.53
C PRO A 94 18.72 -6.69 3.01
N GLU A 95 19.43 -7.70 2.51
CA GLU A 95 19.41 -8.08 1.10
C GLU A 95 18.07 -8.68 0.70
N VAL A 96 17.51 -9.55 1.56
CA VAL A 96 16.17 -10.08 1.35
C VAL A 96 15.11 -8.98 1.46
N LEU A 97 15.27 -8.02 2.39
CA LEU A 97 14.36 -6.87 2.45
C LEU A 97 14.37 -6.06 1.15
N ASP A 98 15.55 -5.80 0.58
CA ASP A 98 15.70 -5.06 -0.68
C ASP A 98 14.94 -5.75 -1.83
N ASN A 99 15.12 -7.06 -1.96
CA ASN A 99 14.46 -7.88 -2.98
C ASN A 99 12.94 -7.96 -2.77
N LEU A 100 12.50 -8.13 -1.52
CA LEU A 100 11.08 -8.14 -1.18
C LEU A 100 10.44 -6.80 -1.55
N VAL A 101 11.01 -5.68 -1.12
CA VAL A 101 10.46 -4.36 -1.43
C VAL A 101 10.46 -4.10 -2.94
N ALA A 102 11.53 -4.46 -3.67
CA ALA A 102 11.59 -4.31 -5.12
C ALA A 102 10.45 -5.04 -5.85
N GLY A 103 10.07 -6.22 -5.36
CA GLY A 103 9.04 -7.09 -5.95
C GLY A 103 7.58 -6.70 -5.66
N HIS A 104 7.34 -5.68 -4.83
CA HIS A 104 5.99 -5.26 -4.40
C HIS A 104 5.75 -3.78 -4.69
N ASP A 105 4.49 -3.34 -4.65
CA ASP A 105 4.11 -1.96 -4.93
C ASP A 105 3.94 -1.13 -3.65
N ILE A 106 3.37 -1.77 -2.62
CA ILE A 106 3.06 -1.16 -1.33
C ILE A 106 3.63 -2.05 -0.25
N VAL A 107 4.30 -1.43 0.71
CA VAL A 107 4.84 -2.09 1.89
C VAL A 107 4.02 -1.66 3.11
N VAL A 108 3.60 -2.60 3.93
CA VAL A 108 2.94 -2.37 5.21
C VAL A 108 3.88 -2.86 6.31
N SER A 109 4.44 -1.94 7.09
CA SER A 109 5.33 -2.29 8.19
C SER A 109 4.56 -2.39 9.49
N LEU A 110 4.38 -3.63 9.97
CA LEU A 110 3.81 -3.97 11.28
C LEU A 110 4.91 -4.48 12.23
N LEU A 111 6.14 -4.00 12.01
CA LEU A 111 7.32 -4.23 12.84
C LEU A 111 7.37 -3.27 14.04
N PRO A 112 8.23 -3.52 15.04
CA PRO A 112 8.58 -2.50 16.03
C PRO A 112 9.01 -1.18 15.38
N TYR A 113 8.59 -0.07 15.95
CA TYR A 113 8.72 1.26 15.33
C TYR A 113 10.16 1.66 15.00
N ILE A 114 11.15 1.12 15.72
CA ILE A 114 12.57 1.37 15.49
C ILE A 114 13.04 1.02 14.06
N TYR A 115 12.35 0.11 13.38
CA TYR A 115 12.72 -0.36 12.04
C TYR A 115 12.09 0.46 10.90
N HIS A 116 11.10 1.31 11.18
CA HIS A 116 10.34 1.99 10.12
C HIS A 116 11.20 2.90 9.26
N ALA A 117 12.14 3.62 9.86
CA ALA A 117 13.06 4.50 9.13
C ALA A 117 13.96 3.73 8.14
N GLU A 118 14.38 2.52 8.49
CA GLU A 118 15.19 1.67 7.62
C GLU A 118 14.35 1.11 6.46
N VAL A 119 13.17 0.57 6.77
CA VAL A 119 12.20 0.10 5.76
C VAL A 119 11.84 1.22 4.79
N ALA A 120 11.62 2.44 5.28
CA ALA A 120 11.29 3.60 4.45
C ALA A 120 12.42 4.00 3.49
N LYS A 121 13.69 3.89 3.90
CA LYS A 121 14.83 4.12 3.01
C LYS A 121 14.86 3.11 1.87
N VAL A 122 14.57 1.84 2.15
CA VAL A 122 14.48 0.79 1.12
C VAL A 122 13.28 1.02 0.21
N CYS A 123 12.12 1.39 0.77
CA CYS A 123 10.94 1.76 -0.01
C CYS A 123 11.24 2.93 -0.95
N LEU A 124 11.91 3.97 -0.45
CA LEU A 124 12.29 5.14 -1.24
C LEU A 124 13.24 4.78 -2.38
N LYS A 125 14.26 3.95 -2.11
CA LYS A 125 15.20 3.43 -3.10
C LYS A 125 14.47 2.76 -4.28
N HIS A 126 13.46 1.95 -3.99
CA HIS A 126 12.66 1.23 -4.99
C HIS A 126 11.40 1.96 -5.46
N LYS A 127 11.19 3.20 -4.99
CA LYS A 127 9.99 4.00 -5.26
C LYS A 127 8.69 3.23 -4.96
N ARG A 128 8.63 2.61 -3.77
CA ARG A 128 7.45 1.92 -3.23
C ARG A 128 6.80 2.76 -2.15
N SER A 129 5.47 2.70 -2.06
CA SER A 129 4.74 3.36 -0.98
C SER A 129 4.80 2.54 0.31
N LEU A 130 4.78 3.21 1.45
CA LEU A 130 4.88 2.61 2.77
C LEU A 130 3.67 3.00 3.63
N VAL A 131 3.12 2.05 4.37
CA VAL A 131 2.11 2.28 5.39
C VAL A 131 2.60 1.72 6.73
N THR A 132 2.44 2.48 7.80
CA THR A 132 2.73 2.06 9.18
C THR A 132 1.62 2.49 10.13
N THR A 133 1.51 1.81 11.27
CA THR A 133 0.53 2.12 12.33
C THR A 133 1.18 2.85 13.51
N SER A 134 2.40 3.36 13.34
CA SER A 134 3.18 3.98 14.41
C SER A 134 3.31 5.48 14.18
N TYR A 135 3.57 6.21 15.27
CA TYR A 135 3.91 7.63 15.23
C TYR A 135 5.03 7.95 14.24
N VAL A 136 4.97 9.15 13.65
CA VAL A 136 6.03 9.64 12.77
C VAL A 136 7.32 9.93 13.56
N GLN A 137 8.38 9.19 13.25
CA GLN A 137 9.72 9.44 13.80
C GLN A 137 10.43 10.62 13.09
N PRO A 138 11.36 11.33 13.74
CA PRO A 138 12.14 12.39 13.10
C PRO A 138 12.86 11.95 11.81
N GLU A 139 13.43 10.74 11.82
CA GLU A 139 14.12 10.14 10.68
C GLU A 139 13.15 9.84 9.52
N MET A 140 11.92 9.44 9.84
CA MET A 140 10.85 9.27 8.83
C MET A 140 10.45 10.62 8.23
N LYS A 141 10.28 11.64 9.08
CA LYS A 141 9.92 13.00 8.64
C LYS A 141 10.97 13.61 7.72
N ALA A 142 12.25 13.32 7.96
CA ALA A 142 13.35 13.76 7.11
C ALA A 142 13.28 13.22 5.66
N LEU A 143 12.54 12.13 5.41
CA LEU A 143 12.37 11.54 4.08
C LEU A 143 11.24 12.18 3.26
N ASN A 144 10.45 13.08 3.83
CA ASN A 144 9.22 13.60 3.22
C ASN A 144 9.42 14.20 1.81
N GLU A 145 10.38 15.11 1.65
CA GLU A 145 10.62 15.77 0.36
C GLU A 145 11.17 14.80 -0.69
N ALA A 146 11.98 13.82 -0.27
CA ALA A 146 12.46 12.78 -1.16
C ALA A 146 11.32 11.84 -1.60
N ALA A 147 10.43 11.46 -0.69
CA ALA A 147 9.25 10.64 -1.00
C ALA A 147 8.30 11.35 -2.00
N LYS A 148 8.01 12.64 -1.76
CA LYS A 148 7.24 13.47 -2.70
C LYS A 148 7.91 13.54 -4.08
N SER A 149 9.21 13.80 -4.12
CA SER A 149 9.98 13.88 -5.37
C SER A 149 10.01 12.55 -6.13
N ALA A 150 10.01 11.43 -5.40
CA ALA A 150 9.93 10.09 -5.97
C ALA A 150 8.50 9.69 -6.38
N GLY A 151 7.48 10.47 -6.03
CA GLY A 151 6.08 10.17 -6.33
C GLY A 151 5.49 9.03 -5.50
N VAL A 152 6.00 8.82 -4.28
CA VAL A 152 5.54 7.75 -3.37
C VAL A 152 4.94 8.32 -2.09
N LEU A 153 4.04 7.55 -1.48
CA LEU A 153 3.38 7.92 -0.22
C LEU A 153 3.94 7.12 0.94
N PHE A 154 4.37 7.81 1.99
CA PHE A 154 4.64 7.22 3.30
C PHE A 154 3.55 7.68 4.26
N LEU A 155 2.65 6.75 4.61
CA LEU A 155 1.53 7.00 5.52
C LEU A 155 1.82 6.33 6.86
N ASN A 156 1.92 7.14 7.89
CA ASN A 156 2.10 6.70 9.26
C ASN A 156 0.79 6.84 10.02
N GLU A 157 0.75 6.37 11.27
CA GLU A 157 -0.38 6.60 12.15
C GLU A 157 -1.70 6.06 11.57
N MET A 158 -1.67 4.96 10.81
CA MET A 158 -2.86 4.33 10.24
C MET A 158 -3.39 3.19 11.12
N GLY A 159 -3.37 3.39 12.44
CA GLY A 159 -3.79 2.41 13.44
C GLY A 159 -5.12 2.78 14.13
N LEU A 160 -5.26 2.32 15.39
CA LEU A 160 -6.35 2.73 16.26
C LEU A 160 -6.01 4.05 16.96
N ASP A 161 -4.92 4.03 17.73
CA ASP A 161 -4.28 5.16 18.37
C ASP A 161 -2.75 4.89 18.28
N PRO A 162 -2.01 5.62 17.43
CA PRO A 162 -2.49 6.72 16.57
C PRO A 162 -3.16 6.23 15.28
N GLY A 163 -4.26 6.88 14.89
CA GLY A 163 -4.94 6.78 13.60
C GLY A 163 -6.42 7.11 13.61
N LEU A 164 -7.27 6.17 14.04
CA LEU A 164 -8.72 6.41 14.10
C LEU A 164 -9.08 7.57 15.03
N ASP A 165 -8.34 7.76 16.12
CA ASP A 165 -8.44 8.93 17.00
C ASP A 165 -8.23 10.23 16.21
N HIS A 166 -7.17 10.33 15.41
CA HIS A 166 -6.90 11.51 14.57
C HIS A 166 -8.01 11.75 13.54
N MET A 167 -8.44 10.70 12.83
CA MET A 167 -9.47 10.82 11.79
C MET A 167 -10.81 11.27 12.37
N THR A 168 -11.21 10.71 13.51
CA THR A 168 -12.47 11.06 14.17
C THR A 168 -12.43 12.44 14.80
N ALA A 169 -11.31 12.83 15.42
CA ALA A 169 -11.10 14.17 15.95
C ALA A 169 -11.15 15.23 14.84
N MET A 170 -10.37 15.06 13.77
CA MET A 170 -10.32 16.01 12.66
C MET A 170 -11.67 16.14 11.94
N LYS A 171 -12.42 15.04 11.79
CA LYS A 171 -13.79 15.10 11.23
C LYS A 171 -14.69 16.07 12.00
N ILE A 172 -14.61 16.07 13.33
CA ILE A 172 -15.42 16.95 14.19
C ILE A 172 -14.88 18.38 14.12
N ILE A 173 -13.57 18.57 14.21
CA ILE A 173 -12.90 19.87 14.15
C ILE A 173 -13.22 20.57 12.81
N ASP A 174 -13.04 19.86 11.69
CA ASP A 174 -13.35 20.38 10.35
C ASP A 174 -14.81 20.74 10.21
N TYR A 175 -15.72 19.91 10.73
CA TYR A 175 -17.15 20.21 10.73
C TYR A 175 -17.48 21.51 11.48
N VAL A 176 -16.90 21.71 12.66
CA VAL A 176 -17.09 22.95 13.45
C VAL A 176 -16.57 24.17 12.68
N HIS A 177 -15.35 24.09 12.14
CA HIS A 177 -14.76 25.18 11.34
C HIS A 177 -15.56 25.50 10.08
N LEU A 178 -16.05 24.47 9.36
CA LEU A 178 -16.90 24.64 8.16
C LEU A 178 -18.22 25.36 8.45
N LYS A 179 -18.68 25.34 9.71
CA LYS A 179 -19.87 26.07 10.17
C LYS A 179 -19.54 27.45 10.75
N GLY A 180 -18.30 27.91 10.65
CA GLY A 180 -17.83 29.18 11.22
C GLY A 180 -17.69 29.14 12.74
N GLY A 181 -17.73 27.95 13.35
CA GLY A 181 -17.48 27.76 14.77
C GLY A 181 -15.98 27.71 15.09
N LYS A 182 -15.66 27.74 16.39
CA LYS A 182 -14.31 27.59 16.92
C LYS A 182 -14.29 26.49 17.97
N VAL A 183 -13.25 25.66 17.94
CA VAL A 183 -12.98 24.66 18.98
C VAL A 183 -12.21 25.36 20.11
N GLU A 184 -12.84 25.52 21.27
CA GLU A 184 -12.19 26.14 22.43
C GLU A 184 -11.35 25.12 23.22
N GLU A 185 -11.86 23.89 23.38
CA GLU A 185 -11.18 22.82 24.11
C GLU A 185 -11.40 21.47 23.42
N PHE A 186 -10.40 20.60 23.48
CA PHE A 186 -10.46 19.23 22.97
C PHE A 186 -9.83 18.28 24.00
N TYR A 187 -10.54 17.21 24.32
CA TYR A 187 -10.09 16.17 25.23
C TYR A 187 -10.26 14.81 24.57
N SER A 188 -9.23 13.98 24.66
CA SER A 188 -9.25 12.58 24.27
C SER A 188 -8.64 11.76 25.40
N LEU A 189 -9.30 10.66 25.76
CA LEU A 189 -8.92 9.77 26.85
C LEU A 189 -7.95 8.68 26.36
#